data_AF-A0A226CVF9-F1
#
_entry.id   AF-A0A226CVF9-F1
#
_cell.length_a   1.000
_cell.length_b   1.000
_cell.length_c   1.000
_cell.angle_alpha   90.00
_cell.angle_beta   90.00
_cell.angle_gamma   90.00
#
_symmetry.space_group_name_H-M   'P 1'
#
loop_
_entity.id
_entity.type
_entity.pdbx_description
1 polymer ?
#
loop_
_entity_poly.entity_id
_entity_poly.type
_entity_poly.pdbx_seq_one_letter_code
_entity_poly.pdbx_strand_id
1 'polypeptide(L)'
;MIVMNKVAPIECSLVPFLMWQLLHTYCYMFNQFSHLPYDFSLRRKTLIVKKDSIKGKIISTSSFTWLFAQSMTCGCFLSWKLFTKSNYRITNQDMEMIEKLRIFANIYYAILTVAMTGMSATIAFHPNVIATIVNRIVKFEDKLKVNWNAKATTRRSPMWIQNVLIFLLRGTIIPAILIGPGLAIINMHPLNIWLKSDYIMLNLILKPITICLSYCLSIELTKSALAFLIMGLIVMKSVSKGATILREMFKFKILRGRMIIPLSEIRIYREFQIWNQQINAAFGYRSVPPLVFCGVCITTCSLYGTIRMYVSLPIFVYPLLPLTTMLSVIFQFTLLPQAAEGFEKSVDFIAFVRRKCNVNYFRKVARSLRPLGLRCGPFGIISNTWTVRIWSTVSDFTVTLLLTL
;
A
#
# COMPACT_ATOMS: atom_id res chain seq x y z
N MET A 1 -20.29 -4.20 49.83
CA MET A 1 -19.97 -2.95 49.11
C MET A 1 -19.02 -3.29 47.97
N ILE A 2 -19.52 -3.46 46.74
CA ILE A 2 -18.68 -3.83 45.58
C ILE A 2 -18.03 -2.55 45.08
N VAL A 3 -16.72 -2.41 45.27
CA VAL A 3 -15.93 -1.33 44.69
C VAL A 3 -16.07 -1.43 43.17
N MET A 4 -16.88 -0.54 42.57
CA MET A 4 -16.90 -0.39 41.12
C MET A 4 -15.56 0.19 40.71
N ASN A 5 -14.61 -0.69 40.38
CA ASN A 5 -13.38 -0.30 39.70
C ASN A 5 -13.77 0.56 38.49
N LYS A 6 -13.36 1.83 38.50
CA LYS A 6 -13.55 2.76 37.38
C LYS A 6 -12.86 2.14 36.17
N VAL A 7 -13.65 1.48 35.31
CA VAL A 7 -13.17 0.97 34.03
C VAL A 7 -12.77 2.20 33.22
N ALA A 8 -11.49 2.27 32.85
CA ALA A 8 -10.99 3.37 32.03
C ALA A 8 -11.85 3.48 30.74
N PRO A 9 -12.22 4.70 30.31
CA PRO A 9 -13.05 4.87 29.13
C PRO A 9 -12.35 4.29 27.89
N ILE A 10 -12.96 3.26 27.29
CA ILE A 10 -12.43 2.62 26.08
C ILE A 10 -12.71 3.52 24.87
N GLU A 11 -11.65 3.93 24.19
CA GLU A 11 -11.73 4.67 22.94
C GLU A 11 -12.37 3.80 21.83
N CYS A 12 -13.55 4.22 21.35
CA CYS A 12 -14.33 3.53 20.32
C CYS A 12 -13.99 3.97 18.88
N SER A 13 -12.90 4.72 18.68
CA SER A 13 -12.41 5.05 17.34
C SER A 13 -11.72 3.84 16.74
N LEU A 14 -12.18 3.37 15.56
CA LEU A 14 -11.55 2.27 14.84
C LEU A 14 -10.25 2.72 14.18
N VAL A 15 -10.25 3.97 13.70
CA VAL A 15 -9.11 4.57 13.02
C VAL A 15 -8.72 5.84 13.75
N PRO A 16 -7.43 6.04 14.10
CA PRO A 16 -6.96 7.28 14.73
C PRO A 16 -7.28 8.50 13.87
N PHE A 17 -7.61 9.64 14.50
CA PHE A 17 -7.93 10.90 13.80
C PHE A 17 -6.84 11.32 12.78
N LEU A 18 -5.59 11.12 13.16
CA LEU A 18 -4.41 11.37 12.35
C LEU A 18 -4.46 10.71 10.97
N MET A 19 -4.95 9.47 10.86
CA MET A 19 -5.03 8.77 9.57
C MET A 19 -6.06 9.41 8.63
N TRP A 20 -7.14 9.95 9.19
CA TRP A 20 -8.13 10.71 8.42
C TRP A 20 -7.56 12.04 7.92
N GLN A 21 -6.73 12.71 8.72
CA GLN A 21 -6.02 13.90 8.29
C GLN A 21 -5.02 13.59 7.17
N LEU A 22 -4.27 12.49 7.26
CA LEU A 22 -3.36 12.07 6.19
C LEU A 22 -4.11 11.78 4.89
N LEU A 23 -5.26 11.11 4.96
CA LEU A 23 -6.10 10.87 3.78
C LEU A 23 -6.60 12.20 3.18
N HIS A 24 -7.00 13.16 4.02
CA HIS A 24 -7.40 14.49 3.57
C HIS A 24 -6.26 15.23 2.87
N THR A 25 -5.07 15.27 3.48
CA THR A 25 -3.89 15.92 2.90
C THR A 25 -3.48 15.23 1.59
N TYR A 26 -3.52 13.90 1.53
CA TYR A 26 -3.28 13.15 0.30
C TYR A 26 -4.26 13.54 -0.81
N CYS A 27 -5.57 13.57 -0.52
CA CYS A 27 -6.58 13.94 -1.52
C CYS A 27 -6.40 15.39 -1.98
N TYR A 28 -6.12 16.31 -1.07
CA TYR A 28 -5.89 17.72 -1.38
C TYR A 28 -4.66 17.91 -2.27
N MET A 29 -3.53 17.29 -1.89
CA MET A 29 -2.28 17.41 -2.62
C MET A 29 -2.40 16.82 -4.02
N PHE A 30 -2.83 15.57 -4.14
CA PHE A 30 -2.86 14.93 -5.46
C PHE A 30 -3.90 15.56 -6.38
N ASN A 31 -5.03 16.09 -5.88
CA ASN A 31 -5.96 16.85 -6.72
C ASN A 31 -5.31 18.07 -7.43
N GLN A 32 -4.19 18.61 -6.93
CA GLN A 32 -3.46 19.71 -7.58
C GLN A 32 -2.51 19.22 -8.68
N PHE A 33 -1.91 18.03 -8.51
CA PHE A 33 -0.89 17.50 -9.43
C PHE A 33 -1.41 16.48 -10.44
N SER A 34 -2.48 15.76 -10.09
CA SER A 34 -3.08 14.69 -10.87
C SER A 34 -4.59 14.70 -10.68
N HIS A 35 -5.35 14.31 -11.69
CA HIS A 35 -6.77 14.05 -11.48
C HIS A 35 -6.97 12.93 -10.45
N LEU A 36 -7.72 13.19 -9.38
CA LEU A 36 -8.12 12.22 -8.38
C LEU A 36 -9.66 12.18 -8.30
N PRO A 37 -10.29 11.01 -8.46
CA PRO A 37 -11.75 10.89 -8.57
C PRO A 37 -12.46 10.99 -7.19
N TYR A 38 -11.84 11.64 -6.21
CA TYR A 38 -12.28 11.67 -4.83
C TYR A 38 -12.41 13.08 -4.29
N ASP A 39 -13.49 13.28 -3.54
CA ASP A 39 -13.66 14.39 -2.61
C ASP A 39 -13.77 13.84 -1.19
N PHE A 40 -12.99 14.39 -0.25
CA PHE A 40 -12.92 13.86 1.11
C PHE A 40 -13.34 14.91 2.13
N SER A 41 -14.41 14.61 2.87
CA SER A 41 -14.85 15.46 3.98
C SER A 41 -14.26 14.97 5.30
N LEU A 42 -13.25 15.68 5.82
CA LEU A 42 -12.60 15.34 7.10
C LEU A 42 -13.59 15.32 8.27
N ARG A 43 -14.56 16.26 8.29
CA ARG A 43 -15.57 16.37 9.36
C ARG A 43 -16.49 15.14 9.39
N ARG A 44 -16.90 14.65 8.23
CA ARG A 44 -17.80 13.48 8.12
C ARG A 44 -17.02 12.16 8.06
N LYS A 45 -15.69 12.21 7.86
CA LYS A 45 -14.83 11.06 7.53
C LYS A 45 -15.34 10.28 6.31
N THR A 46 -15.98 10.97 5.37
CA THR A 46 -16.58 10.34 4.18
C THR A 46 -15.78 10.67 2.93
N LEU A 47 -15.52 9.64 2.13
CA LEU A 47 -14.95 9.75 0.79
C LEU A 47 -16.09 9.64 -0.23
N ILE A 48 -16.27 10.69 -1.04
CA ILE A 48 -17.27 10.75 -2.10
C ILE A 48 -16.55 10.63 -3.43
N VAL A 49 -17.07 9.78 -4.33
CA VAL A 49 -16.56 9.71 -5.70
C VAL A 49 -17.13 10.89 -6.47
N LYS A 50 -16.27 11.70 -7.06
CA LYS A 50 -16.68 12.85 -7.87
C LYS A 50 -17.43 12.35 -9.10
N LYS A 51 -18.45 13.11 -9.52
CA LYS A 51 -19.05 12.91 -10.85
C LYS A 51 -18.09 13.49 -11.88
N ASP A 52 -17.09 12.71 -12.24
CA ASP A 52 -16.05 13.16 -13.15
C ASP A 52 -16.60 13.43 -14.54
N SER A 53 -16.16 14.55 -15.12
CA SER A 53 -16.33 14.82 -16.54
C SER A 53 -15.63 13.74 -17.37
N ILE A 54 -16.05 13.58 -18.63
CA ILE A 54 -15.40 12.65 -19.57
C ILE A 54 -13.89 12.92 -19.65
N LYS A 55 -13.47 14.19 -19.62
CA LYS A 55 -12.07 14.60 -19.60
C LYS A 55 -11.31 14.07 -18.37
N GLY A 56 -11.89 14.22 -17.18
CA GLY A 56 -11.27 13.73 -15.94
C GLY A 56 -11.08 12.22 -15.93
N LYS A 57 -12.08 11.48 -16.43
CA LYS A 57 -11.99 10.03 -16.62
C LYS A 57 -10.87 9.66 -17.58
N ILE A 58 -10.81 10.28 -18.75
CA ILE A 58 -9.77 10.03 -19.76
C ILE A 58 -8.38 10.28 -19.17
N ILE A 59 -8.17 11.38 -18.44
CA ILE A 59 -6.89 11.71 -17.80
C ILE A 59 -6.49 10.66 -16.75
N SER A 60 -7.44 10.25 -15.91
CA SER A 60 -7.17 9.24 -14.88
C SER A 60 -6.86 7.87 -15.51
N THR A 61 -7.58 7.48 -16.56
CA THR A 61 -7.33 6.22 -17.27
C THR A 61 -6.04 6.27 -18.08
N SER A 62 -5.71 7.42 -18.69
CA SER A 62 -4.51 7.57 -19.51
C SER A 62 -3.25 7.45 -18.67
N SER A 63 -3.27 7.99 -17.45
CA SER A 63 -2.16 7.88 -16.49
C SER A 63 -1.90 6.42 -16.09
N PHE A 64 -2.96 5.64 -15.84
CA PHE A 64 -2.83 4.19 -15.62
C PHE A 64 -2.32 3.46 -16.86
N THR A 65 -2.89 3.72 -18.05
CA THR A 65 -2.47 3.04 -19.28
C THR A 65 -1.02 3.33 -19.59
N TRP A 66 -0.54 4.53 -19.25
CA TRP A 66 0.85 4.91 -19.38
C TRP A 66 1.75 4.11 -18.43
N LEU A 67 1.39 3.99 -17.15
CA LEU A 67 2.10 3.15 -16.18
C LEU A 67 2.21 1.69 -16.67
N PHE A 68 1.10 1.14 -17.18
CA PHE A 68 1.05 -0.21 -17.70
C PHE A 68 1.89 -0.38 -18.99
N ALA A 69 1.74 0.52 -19.95
CA ALA A 69 2.50 0.52 -21.20
C ALA A 69 4.01 0.59 -20.93
N GLN A 70 4.42 1.43 -19.97
CA GLN A 70 5.81 1.53 -19.56
C GLN A 70 6.33 0.21 -18.97
N SER A 71 5.56 -0.43 -18.08
CA SER A 71 5.92 -1.73 -17.51
C SER A 71 6.11 -2.79 -18.61
N MET A 72 5.19 -2.85 -19.57
CA MET A 72 5.26 -3.78 -20.70
C MET A 72 6.46 -3.48 -21.61
N THR A 73 6.73 -2.20 -21.86
CA THR A 73 7.88 -1.75 -22.67
C THR A 73 9.20 -2.15 -22.01
N CYS A 74 9.34 -1.96 -20.69
CA CYS A 74 10.51 -2.43 -19.95
C CYS A 74 10.67 -3.95 -20.04
N GLY A 75 9.58 -4.72 -19.86
CA GLY A 75 9.60 -6.18 -19.95
C GLY A 75 9.97 -6.69 -21.35
N CYS A 76 9.41 -6.08 -22.40
CA CYS A 76 9.72 -6.41 -23.79
C CYS A 76 11.18 -6.09 -24.10
N PHE A 77 11.69 -4.93 -23.66
CA PHE A 77 13.09 -4.57 -23.85
C PHE A 77 14.05 -5.55 -23.15
N LEU A 78 13.76 -5.92 -21.90
CA LEU A 78 14.58 -6.89 -21.16
C LEU A 78 14.58 -8.26 -21.84
N SER A 79 13.41 -8.72 -22.29
CA SER A 79 13.27 -9.98 -23.02
C SER A 79 14.07 -9.95 -24.32
N TRP A 80 13.92 -8.89 -25.11
CA TRP A 80 14.67 -8.68 -26.35
C TRP A 80 16.18 -8.69 -26.11
N LYS A 81 16.65 -8.01 -25.06
CA LYS A 81 18.07 -7.99 -24.69
C LYS A 81 18.59 -9.36 -24.28
N LEU A 82 17.80 -10.16 -23.55
CA LEU A 82 18.18 -11.53 -23.21
C LEU A 82 18.38 -12.40 -24.46
N PHE A 83 17.49 -12.28 -25.46
CA PHE A 83 17.61 -13.03 -26.71
C PHE A 83 18.77 -12.56 -27.60
N THR A 84 19.04 -11.26 -27.65
CA THR A 84 20.09 -10.69 -28.53
C THR A 84 21.50 -10.77 -27.95
N LYS A 85 21.65 -10.85 -26.62
CA LYS A 85 22.97 -10.93 -25.95
C LYS A 85 23.77 -12.18 -26.32
N SER A 86 23.13 -13.20 -26.89
CA SER A 86 23.79 -14.39 -27.46
C SER A 86 24.87 -14.06 -28.51
N ASN A 87 24.78 -12.91 -29.20
CA ASN A 87 25.52 -12.72 -30.47
C ASN A 87 26.53 -11.56 -30.51
N TYR A 88 26.74 -10.81 -29.42
CA TYR A 88 27.63 -9.62 -29.45
C TYR A 88 28.74 -9.68 -28.39
N ARG A 89 30.00 -9.86 -28.83
CA ARG A 89 31.18 -9.55 -28.02
C ARG A 89 31.41 -8.04 -28.08
N ILE A 90 31.10 -7.34 -26.99
CA ILE A 90 31.37 -5.91 -26.85
C ILE A 90 32.85 -5.74 -26.47
N THR A 91 33.60 -4.96 -27.25
CA THR A 91 35.05 -4.75 -27.08
C THR A 91 35.41 -3.57 -26.17
N ASN A 92 34.45 -2.75 -25.74
CA ASN A 92 34.71 -1.53 -24.96
C ASN A 92 34.09 -1.61 -23.55
N GLN A 93 34.93 -1.52 -22.51
CA GLN A 93 34.54 -1.68 -21.10
C GLN A 93 33.57 -0.60 -20.62
N ASP A 94 33.72 0.66 -21.04
CA ASP A 94 32.86 1.76 -20.59
C ASP A 94 31.42 1.61 -21.11
N MET A 95 31.28 1.15 -22.35
CA MET A 95 29.98 0.88 -22.96
C MET A 95 29.29 -0.30 -22.28
N GLU A 96 30.05 -1.32 -21.87
CA GLU A 96 29.53 -2.46 -21.12
C GLU A 96 28.96 -2.03 -19.76
N MET A 97 29.65 -1.13 -19.05
CA MET A 97 29.21 -0.60 -17.76
C MET A 97 27.90 0.19 -17.88
N ILE A 98 27.80 1.10 -18.85
CA ILE A 98 26.58 1.89 -19.10
C ILE A 98 25.41 0.95 -19.48
N GLU A 99 25.67 -0.09 -20.27
CA GLU A 99 24.64 -1.06 -20.63
C GLU A 99 24.15 -1.87 -19.43
N LYS A 100 25.06 -2.37 -18.58
CA LYS A 100 24.71 -3.05 -17.32
C LYS A 100 23.82 -2.17 -16.45
N LEU A 101 24.17 -0.89 -16.34
CA LEU A 101 23.40 0.07 -15.55
C LEU A 101 22.01 0.32 -16.12
N ARG A 102 21.89 0.40 -17.45
CA ARG A 102 20.59 0.52 -18.14
C ARG A 102 19.71 -0.72 -17.93
N ILE A 103 20.28 -1.92 -17.99
CA ILE A 103 19.57 -3.17 -17.72
C ILE A 103 19.05 -3.16 -16.27
N PHE A 104 19.91 -2.83 -15.31
CA PHE A 104 19.53 -2.75 -13.91
C PHE A 104 18.40 -1.73 -13.67
N ALA A 105 18.52 -0.51 -14.21
CA ALA A 105 17.49 0.51 -14.12
C ALA A 105 16.16 0.02 -14.72
N ASN A 106 16.19 -0.66 -15.87
CA ASN A 106 14.98 -1.19 -16.51
C ASN A 106 14.31 -2.30 -15.68
N ILE A 107 15.08 -3.22 -15.10
CA ILE A 107 14.57 -4.24 -14.17
C ILE A 107 13.91 -3.55 -12.98
N TYR A 108 14.61 -2.58 -12.38
CA TYR A 108 14.13 -1.83 -11.24
C TYR A 108 12.80 -1.11 -11.52
N TYR A 109 12.72 -0.40 -12.65
CA TYR A 109 11.50 0.29 -13.08
C TYR A 109 10.35 -0.66 -13.42
N ALA A 110 10.63 -1.79 -14.07
CA ALA A 110 9.61 -2.79 -14.36
C ALA A 110 8.99 -3.29 -13.05
N ILE A 111 9.81 -3.70 -12.08
CA ILE A 111 9.32 -4.21 -10.80
C ILE A 111 8.54 -3.13 -10.03
N LEU A 112 9.06 -1.89 -10.00
CA LEU A 112 8.40 -0.77 -9.33
C LEU A 112 7.02 -0.43 -9.93
N THR A 113 6.91 -0.41 -11.25
CA THR A 113 5.65 -0.12 -11.95
C THR A 113 4.62 -1.25 -11.76
N VAL A 114 5.04 -2.51 -11.85
CA VAL A 114 4.18 -3.68 -11.57
C VAL A 114 3.64 -3.62 -10.13
N ALA A 115 4.48 -3.29 -9.15
CA ALA A 115 4.09 -3.20 -7.74
C ALA A 115 2.92 -2.22 -7.51
N MET A 116 2.89 -1.11 -8.25
CA MET A 116 1.91 -0.04 -8.08
C MET A 116 0.69 -0.15 -9.00
N THR A 117 0.75 -1.00 -10.02
CA THR A 117 -0.30 -1.17 -11.03
C THR A 117 -1.65 -1.52 -10.42
N GLY A 118 -1.69 -2.37 -9.38
CA GLY A 118 -2.95 -2.77 -8.73
C GLY A 118 -3.70 -1.61 -8.07
N MET A 119 -2.98 -0.70 -7.39
CA MET A 119 -3.59 0.49 -6.77
C MET A 119 -3.99 1.51 -7.82
N SER A 120 -3.11 1.78 -8.79
CA SER A 120 -3.40 2.69 -9.89
C SER A 120 -4.66 2.26 -10.67
N ALA A 121 -4.78 0.97 -10.99
CA ALA A 121 -5.98 0.39 -11.61
C ALA A 121 -7.24 0.56 -10.75
N THR A 122 -7.10 0.48 -9.42
CA THR A 122 -8.24 0.63 -8.50
C THR A 122 -8.73 2.07 -8.49
N ILE A 123 -7.81 3.03 -8.44
CA ILE A 123 -8.12 4.46 -8.47
C ILE A 123 -8.75 4.82 -9.83
N ALA A 124 -8.18 4.35 -10.94
CA ALA A 124 -8.61 4.72 -12.29
C ALA A 124 -9.95 4.09 -12.70
N PHE A 125 -10.14 2.78 -12.50
CA PHE A 125 -11.31 2.07 -13.04
C PHE A 125 -12.39 1.75 -12.00
N HIS A 126 -12.02 1.66 -10.73
CA HIS A 126 -12.95 1.24 -9.67
C HIS A 126 -12.94 2.21 -8.48
N PRO A 127 -13.13 3.52 -8.69
CA PRO A 127 -13.00 4.48 -7.61
C PRO A 127 -14.00 4.23 -6.47
N ASN A 128 -15.19 3.69 -6.81
CA ASN A 128 -16.23 3.31 -5.84
C ASN A 128 -15.77 2.30 -4.79
N VAL A 129 -14.78 1.44 -5.09
CA VAL A 129 -14.28 0.43 -4.16
C VAL A 129 -13.67 1.11 -2.93
N ILE A 130 -12.76 2.05 -3.14
CA ILE A 130 -12.06 2.77 -2.07
C ILE A 130 -13.07 3.56 -1.22
N ALA A 131 -13.98 4.30 -1.86
CA ALA A 131 -15.02 5.04 -1.16
C ALA A 131 -15.93 4.15 -0.32
N THR A 132 -16.34 2.99 -0.86
CA THR A 132 -17.16 2.02 -0.14
C THR A 132 -16.42 1.46 1.08
N ILE A 133 -15.13 1.14 0.94
CA ILE A 133 -14.29 0.63 2.02
C ILE A 133 -14.20 1.67 3.15
N VAL A 134 -13.80 2.90 2.84
CA VAL A 134 -13.65 3.99 3.82
C VAL A 134 -14.96 4.29 4.54
N ASN A 135 -16.04 4.51 3.79
CA ASN A 135 -17.32 4.94 4.35
C ASN A 135 -17.95 3.86 5.24
N ARG A 136 -17.65 2.57 5.01
CA ARG A 136 -18.11 1.48 5.86
C ARG A 136 -17.44 1.48 7.23
N ILE A 137 -16.18 1.91 7.34
CA ILE A 137 -15.48 2.03 8.63
C ILE A 137 -16.23 2.99 9.56
N VAL A 138 -16.65 4.15 9.06
CA VAL A 138 -17.42 5.13 9.85
C VAL A 138 -18.74 4.53 10.35
N LYS A 139 -19.46 3.80 9.48
CA LYS A 139 -20.68 3.09 9.88
C LYS A 139 -20.43 2.05 10.98
N PHE A 140 -19.29 1.37 10.95
CA PHE A 140 -18.90 0.46 12.04
C PHE A 140 -18.56 1.20 13.33
N GLU A 141 -17.84 2.34 13.26
CA GLU A 141 -17.58 3.19 14.43
C GLU A 141 -18.90 3.58 15.11
N ASP A 142 -19.90 4.00 14.33
CA ASP A 142 -21.18 4.45 14.90
C ASP A 142 -21.99 3.30 15.50
N LYS A 143 -22.03 2.12 14.84
CA LYS A 143 -22.64 0.90 15.41
C LYS A 143 -21.98 0.48 16.72
N LEU A 144 -20.65 0.55 16.81
CA LEU A 144 -19.91 0.20 18.02
C LEU A 144 -20.18 1.20 19.16
N LYS A 145 -20.23 2.51 18.85
CA LYS A 145 -20.59 3.55 19.85
C LYS A 145 -21.97 3.33 20.44
N VAL A 146 -22.98 3.08 19.58
CA VAL A 146 -24.37 2.82 20.01
C VAL A 146 -24.44 1.58 20.90
N ASN A 147 -23.73 0.50 20.55
CA ASN A 147 -23.78 -0.73 21.33
C ASN A 147 -23.02 -0.67 22.66
N TRP A 148 -21.99 0.18 22.76
CA TRP A 148 -21.17 0.30 23.96
C TRP A 148 -21.66 1.36 24.95
N ASN A 149 -22.57 2.26 24.53
CA ASN A 149 -22.94 3.48 25.27
C ASN A 149 -21.70 4.29 25.70
N ALA A 150 -20.62 4.25 24.92
CA ALA A 150 -19.39 4.97 25.21
C ALA A 150 -19.58 6.46 24.94
N LYS A 151 -19.09 7.30 25.85
CA LYS A 151 -18.69 8.64 25.46
C LYS A 151 -17.47 8.52 24.56
N ALA A 152 -17.55 9.10 23.36
CA ALA A 152 -16.46 9.10 22.41
C ALA A 152 -15.31 9.96 22.94
N THR A 153 -14.33 9.34 23.60
CA THR A 153 -13.06 9.98 23.90
C THR A 153 -12.18 9.86 22.67
N THR A 154 -12.05 10.94 21.90
CA THR A 154 -11.05 11.01 20.83
C THR A 154 -9.71 11.39 21.44
N ARG A 155 -8.75 10.46 21.47
CA ARG A 155 -7.38 10.80 21.85
C ARG A 155 -6.76 11.57 20.69
N ARG A 156 -6.49 12.87 20.90
CA ARG A 156 -5.73 13.65 19.92
C ARG A 156 -4.31 13.07 19.85
N SER A 157 -3.86 12.76 18.64
CA SER A 157 -2.45 12.48 18.41
C SER A 157 -1.64 13.72 18.75
N PRO A 158 -0.42 13.58 19.29
CA PRO A 158 0.43 14.73 19.53
C PRO A 158 0.71 15.46 18.20
N MET A 159 0.67 16.79 18.24
CA MET A 159 0.73 17.66 17.05
C MET A 159 2.02 17.48 16.25
N TRP A 160 3.14 17.18 16.91
CA TRP A 160 4.43 16.97 16.25
C TRP A 160 4.42 15.74 15.31
N ILE A 161 3.81 14.62 15.72
CA ILE A 161 3.70 13.42 14.88
C ILE A 161 2.88 13.74 13.62
N GLN A 162 1.82 14.53 13.77
CA GLN A 162 1.02 14.99 12.64
C GLN A 162 1.85 15.81 11.65
N ASN A 163 2.61 16.79 12.15
CA ASN A 163 3.44 17.64 11.31
C ASN A 163 4.52 16.83 10.59
N VAL A 164 5.16 15.87 11.27
CA VAL A 164 6.18 14.99 10.66
C VAL A 164 5.58 14.16 9.53
N LEU A 165 4.41 13.54 9.74
CA LEU A 165 3.79 12.70 8.70
C LEU A 165 3.28 13.53 7.51
N ILE A 166 2.76 14.74 7.75
CA ILE A 166 2.39 15.67 6.68
C ILE A 166 3.63 16.13 5.91
N PHE A 167 4.73 16.43 6.62
CA PHE A 167 5.99 16.80 6.01
C PHE A 167 6.54 15.67 5.14
N LEU A 168 6.54 14.43 5.64
CA LEU A 168 6.96 13.26 4.87
C LEU A 168 6.07 13.06 3.63
N LEU A 169 4.75 13.22 3.77
CA LEU A 169 3.82 13.12 2.64
C LEU A 169 4.12 14.18 1.59
N ARG A 170 4.38 15.43 1.98
CA ARG A 170 4.77 16.51 1.06
C ARG A 170 6.15 16.26 0.44
N GLY A 171 7.09 15.80 1.24
CA GLY A 171 8.45 15.48 0.84
C GLY A 171 8.50 14.45 -0.27
N THR A 172 7.58 13.48 -0.31
CA THR A 172 7.55 12.43 -1.35
C THR A 172 7.30 12.95 -2.78
N ILE A 173 6.71 14.15 -2.93
CA ILE A 173 6.51 14.76 -4.24
C ILE A 173 7.84 15.25 -4.83
N ILE A 174 8.74 15.76 -4.01
CA ILE A 174 10.01 16.34 -4.48
C ILE A 174 10.85 15.30 -5.25
N PRO A 175 11.09 14.08 -4.72
CA PRO A 175 11.69 12.99 -5.47
C PRO A 175 10.95 12.68 -6.77
N ALA A 176 9.62 12.64 -6.78
CA ALA A 176 8.86 12.36 -8.00
C ALA A 176 9.09 13.40 -9.11
N ILE A 177 9.18 14.68 -8.73
CA ILE A 177 9.43 15.80 -9.65
C ILE A 177 10.87 15.78 -10.17
N LEU A 178 11.85 15.45 -9.32
CA LEU A 178 13.27 15.52 -9.69
C LEU A 178 13.79 14.24 -10.37
N ILE A 179 13.40 13.07 -9.86
CA ILE A 179 13.97 11.78 -10.27
C ILE A 179 13.55 11.41 -11.69
N GLY A 180 12.25 11.51 -12.00
CA GLY A 180 11.73 11.14 -13.31
C GLY A 180 12.45 11.91 -14.44
N PRO A 181 12.39 13.25 -14.43
CA PRO A 181 13.14 14.09 -15.36
C PRO A 181 14.65 13.85 -15.33
N GLY A 182 15.26 13.72 -14.15
CA GLY A 182 16.70 13.50 -14.01
C GLY A 182 17.17 12.24 -14.75
N LEU A 183 16.43 11.14 -14.64
CA LEU A 183 16.76 9.90 -15.34
C LEU A 183 16.50 9.97 -16.85
N ALA A 184 15.51 10.76 -17.26
CA ALA A 184 15.31 11.06 -18.67
C ALA A 184 16.50 11.86 -19.23
N ILE A 185 17.01 12.87 -18.49
CA ILE A 185 18.16 13.70 -18.87
C ILE A 185 19.41 12.83 -19.05
N ILE A 186 19.72 11.95 -18.10
CA ILE A 186 20.90 11.06 -18.10
C ILE A 186 20.78 9.89 -19.10
N ASN A 187 19.72 9.85 -19.92
CA ASN A 187 19.47 8.78 -20.88
C ASN A 187 19.29 7.38 -20.26
N MET A 188 18.93 7.31 -18.97
CA MET A 188 18.69 6.04 -18.25
C MET A 188 17.23 5.60 -18.31
N HIS A 189 16.30 6.51 -18.66
CA HIS A 189 14.90 6.15 -18.79
C HIS A 189 14.67 5.09 -19.88
N PRO A 190 13.82 4.07 -19.66
CA PRO A 190 13.62 2.94 -20.59
C PRO A 190 13.21 3.39 -22.01
N LEU A 191 12.48 4.50 -22.10
CA LEU A 191 12.02 5.04 -23.39
C LEU A 191 13.12 5.64 -24.24
N ASN A 192 14.25 6.03 -23.66
CA ASN A 192 15.34 6.62 -24.45
C ASN A 192 15.91 5.63 -25.48
N ILE A 193 15.70 4.32 -25.31
CA ILE A 193 16.09 3.32 -26.29
C ILE A 193 15.23 3.46 -27.56
N TRP A 194 13.93 3.66 -27.39
CA TRP A 194 12.95 3.72 -28.48
C TRP A 194 12.84 5.09 -29.12
N LEU A 195 13.08 6.14 -28.32
CA LEU A 195 12.95 7.54 -28.72
C LEU A 195 14.28 8.18 -29.11
N LYS A 196 15.31 7.37 -29.38
CA LYS A 196 16.56 7.87 -29.95
C LYS A 196 16.45 7.83 -31.47
N SER A 197 16.66 8.99 -32.09
CA SER A 197 16.79 9.12 -33.54
C SER A 197 18.21 9.51 -33.92
N ASP A 198 18.62 9.23 -35.14
CA ASP A 198 19.87 9.76 -35.70
C ASP A 198 19.73 11.26 -36.06
N TYR A 199 18.50 11.75 -36.24
CA TYR A 199 18.23 13.15 -36.56
C TYR A 199 18.22 14.05 -35.31
N ILE A 200 19.10 15.05 -35.29
CA ILE A 200 19.25 16.02 -34.18
C ILE A 200 17.93 16.73 -33.87
N MET A 201 17.21 17.20 -34.89
CA MET A 201 15.94 17.91 -34.72
C MET A 201 14.86 17.03 -34.07
N LEU A 202 14.78 15.76 -34.45
CA LEU A 202 13.81 14.84 -33.85
C LEU A 202 14.18 14.53 -32.40
N ASN A 203 15.47 14.36 -32.07
CA ASN A 203 15.91 14.21 -30.69
C ASN A 203 15.58 15.43 -29.81
N LEU A 204 15.69 16.63 -30.37
CA LEU A 204 15.36 17.88 -29.67
C LEU A 204 13.87 17.90 -29.28
N ILE A 205 12.99 17.32 -30.10
CA ILE A 205 11.54 17.20 -29.83
C ILE A 205 11.23 15.99 -28.92
N LEU A 206 11.88 14.85 -29.13
CA LEU A 206 11.62 13.62 -28.37
C LEU A 206 12.10 13.70 -26.92
N LYS A 207 13.17 14.47 -26.64
CA LYS A 207 13.71 14.64 -25.29
C LYS A 207 12.72 15.30 -24.30
N PRO A 208 12.09 16.45 -24.59
CA PRO A 208 11.08 17.03 -23.69
C PRO A 208 9.84 16.15 -23.57
N ILE A 209 9.43 15.44 -24.62
CA ILE A 209 8.35 14.44 -24.55
C ILE A 209 8.70 13.35 -23.54
N THR A 210 9.92 12.80 -23.61
CA THR A 210 10.39 11.76 -22.68
C THR A 210 10.44 12.27 -21.24
N ILE A 211 10.89 13.50 -21.03
CA ILE A 211 10.92 14.14 -19.70
C ILE A 211 9.49 14.29 -19.16
N CYS A 212 8.55 14.78 -19.96
CA CYS A 212 7.14 14.94 -19.59
C CYS A 212 6.49 13.60 -19.24
N LEU A 213 6.70 12.58 -20.07
CA LEU A 213 6.19 11.23 -19.83
C LEU A 213 6.77 10.58 -18.56
N SER A 214 8.08 10.78 -18.30
CA SER A 214 8.74 10.31 -17.09
C SER A 214 8.23 11.03 -15.83
N TYR A 215 7.93 12.31 -15.95
CA TYR A 215 7.31 13.10 -14.89
C TYR A 215 5.89 12.59 -14.56
N CYS A 216 5.04 12.39 -15.57
CA CYS A 216 3.71 11.82 -15.38
C CYS A 216 3.74 10.44 -14.73
N LEU A 217 4.67 9.58 -15.17
CA LEU A 217 4.89 8.25 -14.59
C LEU A 217 5.26 8.35 -13.10
N SER A 218 6.19 9.24 -12.77
CA SER A 218 6.69 9.43 -11.40
C SER A 218 5.60 9.93 -10.44
N ILE A 219 4.72 10.82 -10.92
CA ILE A 219 3.52 11.25 -10.17
C ILE A 219 2.56 10.09 -9.95
N GLU A 220 2.26 9.30 -10.99
CA GLU A 220 1.33 8.18 -10.90
C GLU A 220 1.83 7.10 -9.92
N LEU A 221 3.13 6.80 -9.95
CA LEU A 221 3.81 5.88 -9.03
C LEU A 221 3.68 6.36 -7.58
N THR A 222 4.05 7.61 -7.32
CA THR A 222 4.01 8.18 -5.97
C THR A 222 2.58 8.27 -5.44
N LYS A 223 1.62 8.69 -6.28
CA LYS A 223 0.19 8.70 -5.98
C LYS A 223 -0.29 7.31 -5.55
N SER A 224 0.01 6.30 -6.35
CA SER A 224 -0.42 4.92 -6.12
C SER A 224 0.23 4.32 -4.87
N ALA A 225 1.52 4.55 -4.65
CA ALA A 225 2.25 4.07 -3.48
C ALA A 225 1.69 4.65 -2.17
N LEU A 226 1.47 5.96 -2.13
CA LEU A 226 0.92 6.65 -0.95
C LEU A 226 -0.53 6.27 -0.70
N ALA A 227 -1.33 6.16 -1.77
CA ALA A 227 -2.70 5.71 -1.65
C ALA A 227 -2.75 4.32 -1.04
N PHE A 228 -1.90 3.39 -1.51
CA PHE A 228 -1.82 2.05 -0.97
C PHE A 228 -1.44 2.08 0.51
N LEU A 229 -0.40 2.84 0.88
CA LEU A 229 0.07 2.95 2.25
C LEU A 229 -1.00 3.48 3.20
N ILE A 230 -1.61 4.63 2.88
CA ILE A 230 -2.61 5.28 3.72
C ILE A 230 -3.85 4.40 3.83
N MET A 231 -4.37 3.88 2.71
CA MET A 231 -5.56 3.04 2.70
C MET A 231 -5.31 1.71 3.41
N GLY A 232 -4.17 1.08 3.19
CA GLY A 232 -3.77 -0.14 3.87
C GLY A 232 -3.73 0.05 5.39
N LEU A 233 -3.08 1.12 5.86
CA LEU A 233 -3.03 1.42 7.30
C LEU A 233 -4.41 1.70 7.91
N ILE A 234 -5.27 2.46 7.21
CA ILE A 234 -6.65 2.73 7.66
C ILE A 234 -7.43 1.43 7.81
N VAL A 235 -7.41 0.58 6.79
CA VAL A 235 -8.16 -0.69 6.79
C VAL A 235 -7.59 -1.64 7.85
N MET A 236 -6.28 -1.87 7.90
CA MET A 236 -5.68 -2.81 8.85
C MET A 236 -5.88 -2.36 10.30
N LYS A 237 -5.71 -1.07 10.61
CA LYS A 237 -6.00 -0.54 11.95
C LYS A 237 -7.45 -0.71 12.34
N SER A 238 -8.38 -0.46 11.41
CA SER A 238 -9.80 -0.64 11.70
C SER A 238 -10.17 -2.10 12.01
N VAL A 239 -9.56 -3.07 11.32
CA VAL A 239 -9.77 -4.51 11.58
C VAL A 239 -9.20 -4.90 12.94
N SER A 240 -7.93 -4.55 13.21
CA SER A 240 -7.26 -4.85 14.49
C SER A 240 -8.00 -4.24 15.68
N LYS A 241 -8.31 -2.94 15.59
CA LYS A 241 -9.00 -2.21 16.65
C LYS A 241 -10.44 -2.67 16.81
N GLY A 242 -11.14 -2.97 15.71
CA GLY A 242 -12.50 -3.52 15.73
C GLY A 242 -12.57 -4.87 16.44
N ALA A 243 -11.66 -5.80 16.13
CA ALA A 243 -11.58 -7.08 16.82
C ALA A 243 -11.29 -6.92 18.32
N THR A 244 -10.38 -6.01 18.66
CA THR A 244 -10.02 -5.71 20.07
C THR A 244 -11.20 -5.11 20.84
N ILE A 245 -11.88 -4.10 20.27
CA ILE A 245 -13.06 -3.49 20.89
C ILE A 245 -14.15 -4.55 21.09
N LEU A 246 -14.47 -5.33 20.06
CA LEU A 246 -15.49 -6.39 20.17
C LEU A 246 -15.15 -7.41 21.27
N ARG A 247 -13.87 -7.77 21.43
CA ARG A 247 -13.41 -8.66 22.51
C ARG A 247 -13.66 -8.05 23.89
N GLU A 248 -13.27 -6.80 24.11
CA GLU A 248 -13.49 -6.11 25.38
C GLU A 248 -14.99 -5.92 25.65
N MET A 249 -15.78 -5.63 24.61
CA MET A 249 -17.23 -5.52 24.72
C MET A 249 -17.87 -6.82 25.19
N PHE A 250 -17.46 -7.92 24.57
CA PHE A 250 -17.93 -9.26 24.91
C PHE A 250 -17.52 -9.64 26.34
N LYS A 251 -16.26 -9.37 26.72
CA LYS A 251 -15.73 -9.65 28.06
C LYS A 251 -16.50 -8.88 29.15
N PHE A 252 -16.74 -7.60 28.95
CA PHE A 252 -17.47 -6.76 29.90
C PHE A 252 -18.92 -7.19 30.08
N LYS A 253 -19.62 -7.55 28.99
CA LYS A 253 -21.01 -8.03 29.07
C LYS A 253 -21.12 -9.35 29.86
N ILE A 254 -20.16 -10.26 29.68
CA ILE A 254 -20.08 -11.50 30.47
C ILE A 254 -19.84 -11.18 31.95
N LEU A 255 -18.88 -10.31 32.26
CA LEU A 255 -18.56 -9.95 33.66
C LEU A 255 -19.73 -9.34 34.41
N ARG A 256 -20.60 -8.58 33.72
CA ARG A 256 -21.78 -7.96 34.32
C ARG A 256 -22.93 -8.93 34.60
N GLY A 257 -22.73 -10.24 34.38
CA GLY A 257 -23.74 -11.26 34.68
C GLY A 257 -25.00 -11.16 33.83
N ARG A 258 -25.00 -10.36 32.73
CA ARG A 258 -26.09 -10.39 31.77
C ARG A 258 -26.02 -11.73 31.02
N MET A 259 -26.80 -12.71 31.48
CA MET A 259 -26.90 -14.05 30.84
C MET A 259 -27.37 -13.99 29.38
N ILE A 260 -27.84 -12.84 28.91
CA ILE A 260 -28.21 -12.65 27.50
C ILE A 260 -26.91 -12.60 26.69
N ILE A 261 -26.61 -13.71 26.01
CA ILE A 261 -25.46 -13.87 25.14
C ILE A 261 -25.45 -12.71 24.11
N PRO A 262 -24.31 -12.00 23.95
CA PRO A 262 -24.21 -10.79 23.12
C PRO A 262 -24.34 -11.08 21.62
N LEU A 263 -25.57 -11.35 21.16
CA LEU A 263 -25.91 -11.59 19.74
C LEU A 263 -25.53 -10.38 18.86
N SER A 264 -25.63 -9.17 19.40
CA SER A 264 -25.26 -7.92 18.73
C SER A 264 -23.80 -7.89 18.31
N GLU A 265 -22.88 -8.31 19.18
CA GLU A 265 -21.43 -8.30 18.94
C GLU A 265 -21.04 -9.33 17.89
N ILE A 266 -21.62 -10.54 17.99
CA ILE A 266 -21.42 -11.60 17.01
C ILE A 266 -21.94 -11.14 15.63
N ARG A 267 -23.09 -10.46 15.60
CA ARG A 267 -23.65 -9.87 14.37
C ARG A 267 -22.72 -8.82 13.77
N ILE A 268 -22.21 -7.88 14.58
CA ILE A 268 -21.25 -6.87 14.11
C ILE A 268 -19.97 -7.54 13.57
N TYR A 269 -19.43 -8.53 14.28
CA TYR A 269 -18.26 -9.27 13.80
C TYR A 269 -18.50 -9.95 12.45
N ARG A 270 -19.69 -10.54 12.25
CA ARG A 270 -20.09 -11.12 10.96
C ARG A 270 -20.18 -10.07 9.86
N GLU A 271 -20.66 -8.87 10.16
CA GLU A 271 -20.64 -7.76 9.20
C GLU A 271 -19.21 -7.32 8.87
N PHE A 272 -18.29 -7.27 9.85
CA PHE A 272 -16.86 -7.08 9.60
C PHE A 272 -16.27 -8.18 8.70
N GLN A 273 -16.70 -9.43 8.87
CA GLN A 273 -16.26 -10.55 8.04
C GLN A 273 -16.70 -10.38 6.59
N ILE A 274 -17.95 -9.99 6.36
CA ILE A 274 -18.48 -9.72 5.01
C ILE A 274 -17.72 -8.54 4.38
N TRP A 275 -17.51 -7.46 5.15
CA TRP A 275 -16.77 -6.30 4.69
C TRP A 275 -15.31 -6.63 4.35
N ASN A 276 -14.61 -7.40 5.19
CA ASN A 276 -13.25 -7.85 4.93
C ASN A 276 -13.17 -8.80 3.72
N GLN A 277 -14.18 -9.66 3.52
CA GLN A 277 -14.29 -10.49 2.33
C GLN A 277 -14.46 -9.63 1.06
N GLN A 278 -15.28 -8.57 1.13
CA GLN A 278 -15.44 -7.63 0.03
C GLN A 278 -14.14 -6.88 -0.28
N ILE A 279 -13.39 -6.42 0.73
CA ILE A 279 -12.06 -5.81 0.54
C ILE A 279 -11.12 -6.79 -0.17
N ASN A 280 -11.05 -8.02 0.31
CA ASN A 280 -10.18 -9.04 -0.29
C ASN A 280 -10.56 -9.34 -1.74
N ALA A 281 -11.86 -9.46 -2.03
CA ALA A 281 -12.36 -9.72 -3.38
C ALA A 281 -12.12 -8.54 -4.34
N ALA A 282 -12.44 -7.32 -3.92
CA ALA A 282 -12.39 -6.13 -4.78
C ALA A 282 -10.98 -5.52 -4.91
N PHE A 283 -10.11 -5.75 -3.91
CA PHE A 283 -8.80 -5.10 -3.84
C PHE A 283 -7.67 -6.07 -3.45
N GLY A 284 -7.85 -6.84 -2.38
CA GLY A 284 -6.80 -7.68 -1.81
C GLY A 284 -6.17 -8.65 -2.81
N TYR A 285 -6.99 -9.41 -3.54
CA TYR A 285 -6.50 -10.40 -4.50
C TYR A 285 -5.75 -9.81 -5.69
N ARG A 286 -6.05 -8.57 -6.09
CA ARG A 286 -5.41 -7.92 -7.25
C ARG A 286 -4.17 -7.13 -6.87
N SER A 287 -4.26 -6.35 -5.80
CA SER A 287 -3.26 -5.32 -5.51
C SER A 287 -2.20 -5.76 -4.50
N VAL A 288 -2.53 -6.68 -3.59
CA VAL A 288 -1.59 -7.11 -2.52
C VAL A 288 -0.48 -8.03 -3.05
N PRO A 289 -0.74 -9.04 -3.92
CA PRO A 289 0.32 -9.92 -4.38
C PRO A 289 1.43 -9.20 -5.15
N PRO A 290 1.14 -8.40 -6.21
CA PRO A 290 2.19 -7.70 -6.95
C PRO A 290 3.01 -6.82 -6.02
N LEU A 291 2.37 -6.10 -5.12
CA LEU A 291 3.04 -5.25 -4.16
C LEU A 291 3.98 -6.00 -3.21
N VAL A 292 3.58 -7.14 -2.67
CA VAL A 292 4.42 -7.90 -1.73
C VAL A 292 5.59 -8.55 -2.48
N PHE A 293 5.33 -9.25 -3.59
CA PHE A 293 6.39 -9.91 -4.36
C PHE A 293 7.35 -8.90 -4.97
N CYS A 294 6.84 -7.87 -5.63
CA CYS A 294 7.67 -6.83 -6.22
C CYS A 294 8.33 -5.97 -5.15
N GLY A 295 7.70 -5.75 -4.00
CA GLY A 295 8.29 -5.05 -2.85
C GLY A 295 9.54 -5.76 -2.31
N VAL A 296 9.47 -7.10 -2.17
CA VAL A 296 10.65 -7.91 -1.83
C VAL A 296 11.75 -7.74 -2.87
N CYS A 297 11.40 -7.89 -4.15
CA CYS A 297 12.37 -7.74 -5.25
C CYS A 297 12.99 -6.33 -5.29
N ILE A 298 12.21 -5.27 -5.13
CA ILE A 298 12.69 -3.87 -5.06
C ILE A 298 13.69 -3.71 -3.92
N THR A 299 13.35 -4.24 -2.74
CA THR A 299 14.21 -4.12 -1.55
C THR A 299 15.54 -4.84 -1.77
N THR A 300 15.49 -6.07 -2.28
CA THR A 300 16.66 -6.87 -2.62
C THR A 300 17.51 -6.20 -3.72
N CYS A 301 16.89 -5.75 -4.81
CA CYS A 301 17.60 -5.07 -5.91
C CYS A 301 18.22 -3.74 -5.45
N SER A 302 17.51 -2.94 -4.66
CA SER A 302 18.04 -1.68 -4.15
C SER A 302 19.17 -1.90 -3.15
N LEU A 303 19.08 -2.88 -2.25
CA LEU A 303 20.19 -3.25 -1.34
C LEU A 303 21.41 -3.72 -2.13
N TYR A 304 21.23 -4.64 -3.07
CA TYR A 304 22.29 -5.12 -3.95
C TYR A 304 22.95 -3.96 -4.72
N GLY A 305 22.14 -3.10 -5.36
CA GLY A 305 22.64 -1.96 -6.11
C GLY A 305 23.36 -0.93 -5.24
N THR A 306 22.89 -0.70 -4.00
CA THR A 306 23.55 0.18 -3.04
C THR A 306 24.96 -0.33 -2.71
N ILE A 307 25.12 -1.64 -2.52
CA ILE A 307 26.42 -2.24 -2.17
C ILE A 307 27.35 -2.32 -3.38
N ARG A 308 26.88 -2.90 -4.49
CA ARG A 308 27.73 -3.20 -5.65
C ARG A 308 27.99 -2.00 -6.56
N MET A 309 27.07 -1.03 -6.63
CA MET A 309 27.16 0.08 -7.60
C MET A 309 27.61 1.40 -6.98
N TYR A 310 28.17 1.40 -5.77
CA TYR A 310 28.62 2.62 -5.06
C TYR A 310 29.55 3.51 -5.90
N VAL A 311 30.52 2.91 -6.59
CA VAL A 311 31.48 3.63 -7.44
C VAL A 311 30.97 3.82 -8.87
N SER A 312 29.99 3.01 -9.28
CA SER A 312 29.57 2.90 -10.67
C SER A 312 28.39 3.80 -11.05
N LEU A 313 27.59 4.22 -10.07
CA LEU A 313 26.40 5.03 -10.30
C LEU A 313 26.73 6.53 -10.28
N PRO A 314 26.15 7.33 -11.18
CA PRO A 314 26.22 8.78 -11.07
C PRO A 314 25.70 9.26 -9.71
N ILE A 315 26.31 10.31 -9.18
CA ILE A 315 26.02 10.85 -7.84
C ILE A 315 24.54 11.24 -7.64
N PHE A 316 23.83 11.56 -8.73
CA PHE A 316 22.41 11.91 -8.71
C PHE A 316 21.47 10.69 -8.68
N VAL A 317 21.93 9.53 -9.15
CA VAL A 317 21.14 8.29 -9.24
C VAL A 317 21.39 7.40 -8.03
N TYR A 318 22.63 7.40 -7.51
CA TYR A 318 23.00 6.57 -6.38
C TYR A 318 22.09 6.75 -5.14
N PRO A 319 21.74 7.98 -4.68
CA PRO A 319 20.89 8.18 -3.51
C PRO A 319 19.47 7.60 -3.63
N LEU A 320 19.03 7.28 -4.85
CA LEU A 320 17.70 6.73 -5.10
C LEU A 320 17.58 5.29 -4.59
N LEU A 321 18.66 4.51 -4.66
CA LEU A 321 18.66 3.14 -4.18
C LEU A 321 18.46 3.05 -2.66
N PRO A 322 19.28 3.71 -1.80
CA PRO A 322 19.05 3.67 -0.36
C PRO A 322 17.73 4.34 0.03
N LEU A 323 17.30 5.41 -0.67
CA LEU A 323 16.01 6.05 -0.41
C LEU A 323 14.84 5.10 -0.68
N THR A 324 14.86 4.40 -1.81
CA THR A 324 13.81 3.45 -2.17
C THR A 324 13.83 2.21 -1.29
N THR A 325 15.02 1.72 -0.88
CA THR A 325 15.16 0.70 0.16
C THR A 325 14.48 1.16 1.45
N MET A 326 14.81 2.37 1.93
CA MET A 326 14.23 2.91 3.16
C MET A 326 12.69 3.00 3.05
N LEU A 327 12.16 3.49 1.93
CA LEU A 327 10.72 3.58 1.70
C LEU A 327 10.05 2.21 1.62
N SER A 328 10.64 1.27 0.90
CA SER A 328 10.14 -0.12 0.79
C SER A 328 10.15 -0.81 2.15
N VAL A 329 11.22 -0.62 2.93
CA VAL A 329 11.36 -1.14 4.29
C VAL A 329 10.30 -0.54 5.20
N ILE A 330 10.13 0.79 5.20
CA ILE A 330 9.06 1.45 5.97
C ILE A 330 7.69 0.90 5.58
N PHE A 331 7.45 0.72 4.29
CA PHE A 331 6.19 0.19 3.78
C PHE A 331 5.93 -1.23 4.31
N GLN A 332 6.94 -2.12 4.24
CA GLN A 332 6.85 -3.49 4.75
C GLN A 332 6.70 -3.53 6.28
N PHE A 333 7.51 -2.77 7.03
CA PHE A 333 7.47 -2.72 8.51
C PHE A 333 6.22 -2.07 9.07
N THR A 334 5.56 -1.19 8.32
CA THR A 334 4.33 -0.56 8.78
C THR A 334 3.10 -1.36 8.38
N LEU A 335 2.98 -1.80 7.12
CA LEU A 335 1.75 -2.46 6.65
C LEU A 335 1.68 -3.93 7.05
N LEU A 336 2.77 -4.70 6.88
CA LEU A 336 2.71 -6.15 7.08
C LEU A 336 2.44 -6.51 8.55
N PRO A 337 3.14 -5.91 9.56
CA PRO A 337 2.83 -6.17 10.96
C PRO A 337 1.42 -5.71 11.35
N GLN A 338 0.93 -4.59 10.81
CA GLN A 338 -0.44 -4.13 11.09
C GLN A 338 -1.50 -5.07 10.51
N ALA A 339 -1.25 -5.64 9.32
CA ALA A 339 -2.12 -6.65 8.73
C ALA A 339 -2.10 -7.96 9.53
N ALA A 340 -0.93 -8.41 9.96
CA ALA A 340 -0.77 -9.58 10.81
C ALA A 340 -1.43 -9.42 12.18
N GLU A 341 -1.29 -8.24 12.82
CA GLU A 341 -1.96 -7.92 14.08
C GLU A 341 -3.49 -7.99 13.92
N GLY A 342 -4.03 -7.47 12.82
CA GLY A 342 -5.46 -7.59 12.50
C GLY A 342 -5.94 -9.05 12.46
N PHE A 343 -5.13 -9.93 11.89
CA PHE A 343 -5.41 -11.37 11.87
C PHE A 343 -5.36 -11.99 13.27
N GLU A 344 -4.28 -11.76 14.02
CA GLU A 344 -4.11 -12.34 15.36
C GLU A 344 -5.18 -11.89 16.34
N LYS A 345 -5.50 -10.58 16.40
CA LYS A 345 -6.57 -10.08 17.26
C LYS A 345 -7.93 -10.68 16.90
N SER A 346 -8.16 -10.98 15.63
CA SER A 346 -9.38 -11.63 15.17
C SER A 346 -9.45 -13.11 15.58
N VAL A 347 -8.33 -13.83 15.52
CA VAL A 347 -8.20 -15.23 15.98
C VAL A 347 -8.43 -15.30 17.48
N ASP A 348 -7.79 -14.41 18.24
CA ASP A 348 -7.97 -14.25 19.68
C ASP A 348 -9.43 -14.02 20.06
N PHE A 349 -10.11 -13.13 19.35
CA PHE A 349 -11.53 -12.87 19.56
C PHE A 349 -12.37 -14.14 19.32
N ILE A 350 -12.15 -14.83 18.19
CA ILE A 350 -12.89 -16.05 17.87
C ILE A 350 -12.64 -17.14 18.93
N ALA A 351 -11.39 -17.35 19.33
CA ALA A 351 -11.03 -18.31 20.37
C ALA A 351 -11.74 -17.98 21.69
N PHE A 352 -11.78 -16.70 22.06
CA PHE A 352 -12.48 -16.22 23.24
C PHE A 352 -13.99 -16.49 23.17
N VAL A 353 -14.65 -16.14 22.06
CA VAL A 353 -16.08 -16.38 21.85
C VAL A 353 -16.41 -17.87 21.89
N ARG A 354 -15.61 -18.71 21.21
CA ARG A 354 -15.82 -20.17 21.18
C ARG A 354 -15.72 -20.81 22.55
N ARG A 355 -14.83 -20.32 23.43
CA ARG A 355 -14.68 -20.81 24.81
C ARG A 355 -15.81 -20.37 25.74
N LYS A 356 -16.39 -19.19 25.51
CA LYS A 356 -17.42 -18.62 26.41
C LYS A 356 -18.85 -18.94 26.00
N CYS A 357 -19.11 -19.33 24.75
CA CYS A 357 -20.44 -19.73 24.29
C CYS A 357 -20.77 -21.19 24.64
N ASN A 358 -21.49 -21.40 25.75
CA ASN A 358 -21.89 -22.73 26.20
C ASN A 358 -23.19 -23.25 25.56
N VAL A 359 -24.07 -22.36 25.11
CA VAL A 359 -25.36 -22.73 24.50
C VAL A 359 -25.16 -23.29 23.09
N ASN A 360 -25.82 -24.42 22.79
CA ASN A 360 -25.66 -25.18 21.54
C ASN A 360 -25.79 -24.33 20.27
N TYR A 361 -26.81 -23.48 20.19
CA TYR A 361 -27.01 -22.58 19.05
C TYR A 361 -25.81 -21.63 18.87
N PHE A 362 -25.41 -20.94 19.94
CA PHE A 362 -24.29 -19.99 19.90
C PHE A 362 -22.95 -20.65 19.65
N ARG A 363 -22.77 -21.89 20.12
CA ARG A 363 -21.58 -22.69 19.80
C ARG A 363 -21.50 -22.98 18.30
N LYS A 364 -22.62 -23.32 17.64
CA LYS A 364 -22.67 -23.46 16.17
C LYS A 364 -22.33 -22.15 15.47
N VAL A 365 -22.90 -21.02 15.92
CA VAL A 365 -22.59 -19.69 15.36
C VAL A 365 -21.12 -19.33 15.55
N ALA A 366 -20.55 -19.52 16.74
CA ALA A 366 -19.13 -19.24 17.04
C ALA A 366 -18.17 -20.12 16.23
N ARG A 367 -18.55 -21.37 15.91
CA ARG A 367 -17.78 -22.25 15.01
C ARG A 367 -17.80 -21.74 13.56
N SER A 368 -18.87 -21.08 13.12
CA SER A 368 -18.97 -20.52 11.77
C SER A 368 -18.14 -19.25 11.54
N LEU A 369 -17.70 -18.57 12.62
CA LEU A 369 -16.88 -17.37 12.53
C LEU A 369 -15.51 -17.70 11.94
N ARG A 370 -15.06 -16.86 11.00
CA ARG A 370 -13.74 -16.96 10.36
C ARG A 370 -12.88 -15.76 10.73
N PRO A 371 -11.56 -15.94 10.88
CA PRO A 371 -10.66 -14.83 11.20
C PRO A 371 -10.71 -13.77 10.09
N LEU A 372 -10.55 -12.52 10.51
CA LEU A 372 -10.43 -11.35 9.65
C LEU A 372 -8.96 -11.16 9.30
N GLY A 373 -8.68 -10.53 8.16
CA GLY A 373 -7.31 -10.31 7.72
C GLY A 373 -7.22 -10.05 6.22
N LEU A 374 -6.14 -9.39 5.83
CA LEU A 374 -5.84 -9.16 4.42
C LEU A 374 -5.32 -10.46 3.80
N ARG A 375 -5.90 -10.84 2.66
CA ARG A 375 -5.46 -11.99 1.88
C ARG A 375 -4.51 -11.54 0.79
N CYS A 376 -3.41 -12.25 0.66
CA CYS A 376 -2.49 -12.12 -0.45
C CYS A 376 -2.84 -13.19 -1.49
N GLY A 377 -3.83 -12.94 -2.36
CA GLY A 377 -4.09 -13.90 -3.44
C GLY A 377 -4.50 -15.30 -2.93
N PRO A 378 -4.13 -16.36 -3.67
CA PRO A 378 -4.24 -17.75 -3.22
C PRO A 378 -3.21 -18.12 -2.13
N PHE A 379 -2.24 -17.25 -1.82
CA PHE A 379 -1.14 -17.54 -0.89
C PHE A 379 -1.56 -17.52 0.59
N GLY A 380 -2.77 -17.04 0.90
CA GLY A 380 -3.34 -17.09 2.25
C GLY A 380 -3.47 -15.72 2.91
N ILE A 381 -3.61 -15.73 4.24
CA ILE A 381 -3.78 -14.52 5.06
C ILE A 381 -2.42 -14.09 5.61
N ILE A 382 -2.17 -12.78 5.58
CA ILE A 382 -0.96 -12.17 6.15
C ILE A 382 -0.95 -12.41 7.66
N SER A 383 0.05 -13.15 8.15
CA SER A 383 0.27 -13.47 9.57
C SER A 383 1.70 -13.14 9.98
N ASN A 384 2.01 -13.07 11.28
CA ASN A 384 3.37 -12.77 11.76
C ASN A 384 4.40 -13.79 11.28
N THR A 385 4.02 -15.06 11.13
CA THR A 385 4.92 -16.08 10.55
C THR A 385 5.28 -15.76 9.10
N TRP A 386 4.32 -15.21 8.34
CA TRP A 386 4.55 -14.83 6.95
C TRP A 386 5.39 -13.56 6.83
N THR A 387 5.21 -12.59 7.73
CA THR A 387 6.02 -11.37 7.74
C THR A 387 7.49 -11.68 8.05
N VAL A 388 7.77 -12.54 9.03
CA VAL A 388 9.14 -12.99 9.34
C VAL A 388 9.77 -13.73 8.16
N ARG A 389 9.02 -14.61 7.48
CA ARG A 389 9.50 -15.30 6.27
C ARG A 389 9.83 -14.35 5.13
N ILE A 390 9.04 -13.31 4.92
CA ILE A 390 9.34 -12.29 3.91
C ILE A 390 10.69 -11.64 4.18
N TRP A 391 10.97 -11.29 5.44
CA TRP A 391 12.25 -10.68 5.83
C TRP A 391 13.45 -11.62 5.67
N SER A 392 13.31 -12.89 6.07
CA SER A 392 14.37 -13.87 5.83
C SER A 392 14.64 -14.00 4.33
N THR A 393 13.59 -14.08 3.51
CA THR A 393 13.72 -14.16 2.06
C THR A 393 14.41 -12.94 1.44
N VAL A 394 14.12 -11.71 1.91
CA VAL A 394 14.83 -10.50 1.46
C VAL A 394 16.33 -10.61 1.78
N SER A 395 16.67 -11.04 2.99
CA SER A 395 18.06 -11.24 3.43
C SER A 395 18.75 -12.32 2.60
N ASP A 396 18.15 -13.50 2.49
CA ASP A 396 18.70 -14.67 1.80
C ASP A 396 18.96 -14.37 0.33
N PHE A 397 18.02 -13.73 -0.37
CA PHE A 397 18.22 -13.34 -1.77
C PHE A 397 19.25 -12.23 -1.93
N THR A 398 19.33 -11.28 -1.00
CA THR A 398 20.35 -10.24 -1.05
C THR A 398 21.75 -10.84 -0.89
N VAL A 399 21.93 -11.74 0.09
CA VAL A 399 23.20 -12.46 0.29
C VAL A 399 23.54 -13.33 -0.92
N THR A 400 22.56 -14.08 -1.44
CA THR A 400 22.76 -14.94 -2.63
C THR A 400 23.20 -14.12 -3.83
N LEU A 401 22.56 -12.97 -4.10
CA LEU A 401 22.97 -12.08 -5.20
C LEU A 401 24.37 -11.50 -4.99
N LEU A 402 24.75 -11.16 -3.76
CA LEU A 402 26.10 -10.65 -3.46
C LEU A 402 27.19 -11.72 -3.61
N LEU A 403 26.86 -12.99 -3.35
CA LEU A 403 27.82 -14.11 -3.46
C LEU A 403 27.95 -14.64 -4.89
N THR A 404 26.89 -14.55 -5.70
CA THR A 404 26.86 -15.10 -7.07
C THR A 404 27.32 -14.12 -8.15
N LEU A 405 27.24 -12.81 -7.87
CA LEU A 405 27.65 -11.71 -8.76
C LEU A 405 28.64 -10.80 -8.05
#